data_AF-A0A2V7VU18-F1
#
_entry.id   AF-A0A2V7VU18-F1
#
_cell.length_a   1.000
_cell.length_b   1.000
_cell.length_c   1.000
_cell.angle_alpha   90.00
_cell.angle_beta   90.00
_cell.angle_gamma   90.00
#
_symmetry.space_group_name_H-M   'P 1'
#
loop_
_entity.id
_entity.type
_entity.pdbx_description
1 polymer ?
#
loop_
_entity_poly.entity_id
_entity_poly.type
_entity_poly.pdbx_seq_one_letter_code
_entity_poly.pdbx_strand_id
1 'polypeptide(L)'
;MADGTPTSNPHETEAQELLVQLRALMLKIRGYGFTAINQRRRLIPAASLPLAYVLSVGVAVDASEEFARVCGLTGPEIRDKVNFTNAFSPVIAELKLAAAGLEQTIQTQKGELGQKCLKAYSMAKSFNRPGDNGAVLIPHIADMKRTLNRGRKKTVQAPPTAPVPAKPGDAPVKPGGGNA
;
A
#
# COMPACT_ATOMS: atom_id res chain seq x y z
N MET A 1 -7.76 37.43 -14.58
CA MET A 1 -7.34 36.67 -13.40
C MET A 1 -8.56 35.90 -12.95
N ALA A 2 -8.60 34.59 -13.17
CA ALA A 2 -9.72 33.75 -12.76
C ALA A 2 -9.33 33.08 -11.45
N ASP A 3 -9.95 33.52 -10.35
CA ASP A 3 -9.84 32.87 -9.04
C ASP A 3 -10.46 31.47 -9.14
N GLY A 4 -9.60 30.46 -9.09
CA GLY A 4 -9.99 29.07 -8.90
C GLY A 4 -10.39 28.86 -7.45
N THR A 5 -11.66 29.10 -7.12
CA THR A 5 -12.21 28.59 -5.88
C THR A 5 -12.22 27.06 -5.96
N PRO A 6 -11.63 26.33 -5.00
CA PRO A 6 -11.75 24.89 -4.96
C PRO A 6 -13.23 24.58 -4.76
N THR A 7 -13.86 24.03 -5.79
CA THR A 7 -15.20 23.46 -5.66
C THR A 7 -15.09 22.28 -4.72
N SER A 8 -15.35 22.52 -3.43
CA SER A 8 -15.47 21.47 -2.42
C SER A 8 -16.46 20.44 -2.95
N ASN A 9 -15.95 19.29 -3.39
CA ASN A 9 -16.79 18.25 -3.93
C ASN A 9 -17.58 17.67 -2.74
N PRO A 10 -18.92 17.53 -2.81
CA PRO A 10 -19.70 16.95 -1.71
C PRO A 10 -19.12 15.61 -1.23
N HIS A 11 -18.59 14.79 -2.13
CA HIS A 11 -17.93 13.53 -1.79
C HIS A 11 -16.62 13.70 -1.00
N GLU A 12 -15.91 14.82 -1.19
CA GLU A 12 -14.71 15.15 -0.41
C GLU A 12 -15.08 15.57 1.01
N THR A 13 -16.17 16.33 1.17
CA THR A 13 -16.70 16.72 2.49
C THR A 13 -17.19 15.49 3.25
N GLU A 14 -17.99 14.62 2.63
CA GLU A 14 -18.47 13.36 3.21
C GLU A 14 -17.31 12.43 3.61
N ALA A 15 -16.31 12.27 2.74
CA ALA A 15 -15.14 11.45 3.03
C ALA A 15 -14.33 11.99 4.22
N GLN A 16 -14.20 13.32 4.32
CA GLN A 16 -13.48 13.95 5.41
C GLN A 16 -14.20 13.77 6.75
N GLU A 17 -15.52 13.89 6.78
CA GLU A 17 -16.32 13.62 7.98
C GLU A 17 -16.17 12.16 8.43
N LEU A 18 -16.25 11.21 7.49
CA LEU A 18 -16.06 9.80 7.78
C LEU A 18 -14.66 9.50 8.35
N LEU A 19 -13.61 10.13 7.82
CA LEU A 19 -12.26 9.99 8.33
C LEU A 19 -12.11 10.52 9.76
N VAL A 20 -12.75 11.65 10.07
CA VAL A 20 -12.75 12.21 11.44
C VAL A 20 -13.44 11.26 12.40
N GLN A 21 -14.60 10.74 12.03
CA GLN A 21 -15.33 9.76 12.84
C GLN A 21 -14.51 8.48 13.06
N LEU A 22 -13.89 7.94 12.01
CA LEU A 22 -13.06 6.75 12.11
C LEU A 22 -11.87 6.97 13.04
N ARG A 23 -11.18 8.12 12.93
CA ARG A 23 -10.07 8.47 13.84
C ARG A 23 -10.54 8.58 15.29
N ALA A 24 -11.69 9.21 15.53
CA ALA A 24 -12.27 9.31 16.86
C ALA A 24 -12.60 7.93 17.46
N LEU A 25 -13.10 6.99 16.66
CA LEU A 25 -13.33 5.62 17.08
C LEU A 25 -12.02 4.88 17.37
N MET A 26 -10.99 5.03 16.53
CA MET A 26 -9.70 4.39 16.74
C MET A 26 -8.99 4.87 18.01
N LEU A 27 -9.12 6.15 18.37
CA LEU A 27 -8.55 6.69 19.61
C LEU A 27 -9.16 6.10 20.89
N LYS A 28 -10.34 5.47 20.82
CA LYS A 28 -10.92 4.76 21.98
C LYS A 28 -10.24 3.44 22.28
N ILE A 29 -9.47 2.89 21.33
CA ILE A 29 -8.80 1.60 21.49
C ILE A 29 -7.55 1.80 22.36
N ARG A 30 -7.48 1.09 23.49
CA ARG A 30 -6.34 1.13 24.41
C ARG A 30 -5.04 0.80 23.66
N GLY A 31 -4.04 1.67 23.76
CA GLY A 31 -2.72 1.44 23.16
C GLY A 31 -2.70 1.50 21.63
N TYR A 32 -3.72 2.09 21.01
CA TYR A 32 -3.72 2.31 19.56
C TYR A 32 -2.56 3.21 19.13
N GLY A 33 -1.79 2.72 18.15
CA GLY A 33 -0.67 3.45 17.61
C GLY A 33 0.08 2.64 16.57
N PHE A 34 0.92 3.33 15.79
CA PHE A 34 1.81 2.69 14.84
C PHE A 34 3.16 2.44 15.48
N THR A 35 3.64 1.20 15.39
CA THR A 35 5.01 0.85 15.79
C THR A 35 5.96 1.07 14.62
N ALA A 36 7.20 1.47 14.91
CA ALA A 36 8.22 1.58 13.88
C ALA A 36 8.45 0.21 13.21
N ILE A 37 8.76 0.20 11.90
CA ILE A 37 8.92 -1.04 11.11
C ILE A 37 9.91 -2.00 11.77
N ASN A 38 11.03 -1.49 12.29
CA ASN A 38 12.05 -2.29 12.96
C ASN A 38 11.54 -2.91 14.27
N GLN A 39 10.74 -2.17 15.04
CA GLN A 39 10.13 -2.66 16.27
C GLN A 39 9.08 -3.72 15.95
N ARG A 40 8.23 -3.49 14.95
CA ARG A 40 7.25 -4.48 14.49
C ARG A 40 7.90 -5.80 14.09
N ARG A 41 9.00 -5.76 13.32
CA ARG A 41 9.73 -6.97 12.90
C ARG A 41 10.22 -7.80 14.09
N ARG A 42 10.65 -7.15 15.18
CA ARG A 42 11.07 -7.82 16.41
C ARG A 42 9.91 -8.45 17.17
N LEU A 43 8.71 -7.89 17.08
CA LEU A 43 7.52 -8.38 17.79
C LEU A 43 6.83 -9.55 17.09
N ILE A 44 6.96 -9.70 15.76
CA ILE A 44 6.32 -10.77 14.98
C ILE A 44 6.57 -12.18 15.55
N PRO A 45 7.81 -12.62 15.82
CA PRO A 45 8.04 -13.97 16.34
C PRO A 45 7.38 -14.20 17.71
N ALA A 46 7.45 -13.21 18.61
CA ALA A 46 6.81 -13.30 19.93
C ALA A 46 5.27 -13.28 19.82
N ALA A 47 4.72 -12.54 18.86
CA ALA A 47 3.28 -12.49 18.61
C ALA A 47 2.73 -13.78 17.97
N SER A 48 3.58 -14.61 17.36
CA SER A 48 3.19 -15.90 16.77
C SER A 48 3.11 -17.06 17.77
N LEU A 49 3.38 -16.80 19.06
CA LEU A 49 3.32 -17.85 20.07
C LEU A 49 1.90 -18.43 20.21
N PRO A 50 1.76 -19.75 20.36
CA PRO A 50 0.45 -20.37 20.58
C PRO A 50 -0.22 -19.83 21.84
N LEU A 51 -1.53 -19.58 21.77
CA LEU A 51 -2.28 -19.05 22.91
C LEU A 51 -2.21 -19.97 24.14
N ALA A 52 -2.26 -21.30 23.92
CA ALA A 52 -2.14 -22.29 24.98
C ALA A 52 -0.81 -22.18 25.75
N TYR A 53 0.28 -21.86 25.04
CA TYR A 53 1.59 -21.64 25.66
C TYR A 53 1.55 -20.40 26.57
N VAL A 54 1.02 -19.27 26.07
CA VAL A 54 0.93 -18.02 26.84
C VAL A 54 0.09 -18.21 28.11
N LEU A 55 -1.03 -18.95 28.03
CA LEU A 55 -1.86 -19.25 29.19
C LEU A 55 -1.16 -20.20 30.19
N SER A 56 -0.43 -21.21 29.70
CA SER A 56 0.35 -22.08 30.60
C SER A 56 1.43 -21.33 31.37
N VAL A 57 2.07 -20.34 30.74
CA VAL A 57 3.01 -19.44 31.41
C VAL A 57 2.28 -18.62 32.47
N GLY A 58 1.08 -18.12 32.18
CA GLY A 58 0.24 -17.44 33.16
C GLY A 58 -0.07 -18.31 34.39
N VAL A 59 -0.39 -19.58 34.20
CA VAL A 59 -0.62 -20.54 35.30
C VAL A 59 0.66 -20.78 36.11
N ALA A 60 1.81 -20.92 35.44
CA ALA A 60 3.09 -21.10 36.12
C ALA A 60 3.51 -19.87 36.94
N VAL A 61 3.22 -18.66 36.44
CA VAL A 61 3.43 -17.38 37.14
C VAL A 61 2.51 -17.26 38.35
N ASP A 62 1.25 -17.68 38.24
CA ASP A 62 0.32 -17.69 39.38
C ASP A 62 0.69 -18.75 40.44
N ALA A 63 1.36 -19.83 40.04
CA ALA A 63 1.78 -20.91 40.94
C ALA A 63 3.07 -20.60 41.74
N SER A 64 3.92 -19.69 41.26
CA SER A 64 5.21 -19.36 41.91
C SER A 64 5.45 -17.86 41.95
N GLU A 65 5.47 -17.29 43.16
CA GLU A 65 5.74 -15.87 43.37
C GLU A 65 7.18 -15.49 42.99
N GLU A 66 8.15 -16.40 43.18
CA GLU A 66 9.54 -16.19 42.75
C GLU A 66 9.64 -16.07 41.23
N PHE A 67 8.90 -16.91 40.49
CA PHE A 67 8.85 -16.84 39.04
C PHE A 67 8.18 -15.55 38.56
N ALA A 68 7.10 -15.11 39.21
CA ALA A 68 6.47 -13.83 38.94
C ALA A 68 7.42 -12.65 39.15
N ARG A 69 8.21 -12.65 40.23
CA ARG A 69 9.21 -11.61 40.52
C ARG A 69 10.33 -11.56 39.48
N VAL A 70 10.85 -12.71 39.05
CA VAL A 70 11.93 -12.78 38.04
C VAL A 70 11.43 -12.34 36.65
N CYS A 71 10.23 -12.76 36.26
CA CYS A 71 9.67 -12.44 34.95
C CYS A 71 9.07 -11.02 34.88
N GLY A 72 8.83 -10.35 36.01
CA GLY A 72 8.19 -9.04 36.06
C GLY A 72 6.78 -9.05 35.45
N LEU A 73 6.10 -10.19 35.50
CA LEU A 73 4.80 -10.44 34.89
C LEU A 73 3.88 -11.05 35.94
N THR A 74 2.59 -10.72 35.85
CA THR A 74 1.55 -11.30 36.71
C THR A 74 0.57 -12.10 35.87
N GLY A 75 0.03 -13.21 36.41
CA GLY A 75 -0.99 -13.98 35.69
C GLY A 75 -2.25 -13.17 35.34
N PRO A 76 -2.73 -12.23 36.19
CA PRO A 76 -3.78 -11.28 35.81
C PRO A 76 -3.42 -10.42 34.59
N GLU A 77 -2.19 -9.91 34.49
CA GLU A 77 -1.76 -9.11 33.34
C GLU A 77 -1.72 -9.94 32.04
N ILE A 78 -1.24 -11.18 32.11
CA ILE A 78 -1.22 -12.10 30.96
C ILE A 78 -2.66 -12.35 30.48
N ARG A 79 -3.58 -12.62 31.40
CA ARG A 79 -5.00 -12.84 31.09
C ARG A 79 -5.66 -11.60 30.50
N ASP A 80 -5.39 -10.40 31.02
CA ASP A 80 -5.91 -9.14 30.46
C ASP A 80 -5.49 -8.94 28.99
N LYS A 81 -4.21 -9.14 28.68
CA LYS A 81 -3.70 -9.00 27.31
C LYS A 81 -4.31 -10.04 26.36
N VAL A 82 -4.45 -11.29 26.82
CA VAL A 82 -5.12 -12.35 26.04
C VAL A 82 -6.57 -11.97 25.75
N ASN A 83 -7.30 -11.54 26.76
CA ASN A 83 -8.71 -11.13 26.62
C ASN A 83 -8.85 -9.96 25.66
N PHE A 84 -7.95 -8.97 25.74
CA PHE A 84 -7.90 -7.87 24.80
C PHE A 84 -7.69 -8.34 23.36
N THR A 85 -6.69 -9.20 23.10
CA THR A 85 -6.44 -9.71 21.74
C THR A 85 -7.63 -10.48 21.19
N ASN A 86 -8.28 -11.31 22.01
CA ASN A 86 -9.45 -12.08 21.58
C ASN A 86 -10.66 -11.17 21.30
N ALA A 87 -10.91 -10.17 22.13
CA ALA A 87 -12.03 -9.25 21.96
C ALA A 87 -11.88 -8.35 20.72
N PHE A 88 -10.66 -7.90 20.41
CA PHE A 88 -10.40 -6.99 19.29
C PHE A 88 -10.07 -7.69 17.97
N SER A 89 -9.77 -8.99 17.98
CA SER A 89 -9.56 -9.79 16.75
C SER A 89 -10.73 -9.69 15.75
N PRO A 90 -12.01 -9.91 16.13
CA PRO A 90 -13.14 -9.76 15.20
C PRO A 90 -13.30 -8.33 14.68
N VAL A 91 -13.01 -7.33 15.52
CA VAL A 91 -13.06 -5.90 15.10
C VAL A 91 -12.10 -5.64 13.95
N ILE A 92 -10.89 -6.21 13.99
CA ILE A 92 -9.91 -6.08 12.91
C ILE A 92 -10.41 -6.78 11.63
N ALA A 93 -11.05 -7.94 11.76
CA ALA A 93 -11.60 -8.67 10.61
C ALA A 93 -12.69 -7.84 9.89
N GLU A 94 -13.62 -7.26 10.67
CA GLU A 94 -14.67 -6.38 10.14
C GLU A 94 -14.10 -5.12 9.47
N LEU A 95 -13.10 -4.48 10.08
CA LEU A 95 -12.46 -3.30 9.48
C LEU A 95 -11.76 -3.63 8.14
N LYS A 96 -11.14 -4.80 8.03
CA LYS A 96 -10.54 -5.26 6.76
C LYS A 96 -11.60 -5.53 5.72
N LEU A 97 -12.71 -6.15 6.10
CA LEU A 97 -13.84 -6.42 5.20
C LEU A 97 -14.45 -5.11 4.70
N ALA A 98 -14.69 -4.15 5.59
CA ALA A 98 -15.20 -2.83 5.24
C ALA A 98 -14.25 -2.08 4.28
N ALA A 99 -12.94 -2.13 4.54
CA ALA A 99 -11.94 -1.54 3.64
C ALA A 99 -11.96 -2.18 2.25
N ALA A 100 -12.01 -3.51 2.18
CA ALA A 100 -12.11 -4.23 0.90
C ALA A 100 -13.39 -3.88 0.13
N GLY A 101 -14.54 -3.78 0.82
CA GLY A 101 -15.80 -3.37 0.22
C GLY A 101 -15.77 -1.94 -0.32
N LEU A 102 -15.11 -1.01 0.39
CA LEU A 102 -14.93 0.36 -0.07
C LEU A 102 -14.03 0.42 -1.32
N GLU A 103 -12.91 -0.30 -1.31
CA GLU A 103 -12.02 -0.40 -2.47
C GLU A 103 -12.77 -0.95 -3.70
N GLN A 104 -13.55 -2.02 -3.52
CA GLN A 104 -14.36 -2.60 -4.60
C GLN A 104 -15.39 -1.59 -5.12
N THR A 105 -16.06 -0.85 -4.24
CA THR A 105 -17.03 0.18 -4.63
C THR A 105 -16.39 1.26 -5.49
N ILE A 106 -15.22 1.76 -5.10
CA ILE A 106 -14.46 2.76 -5.88
C ILE A 106 -14.08 2.19 -7.25
N GLN A 107 -13.62 0.93 -7.31
CA GLN A 107 -13.26 0.31 -8.57
C GLN A 107 -14.47 0.11 -9.49
N THR A 108 -15.64 -0.26 -8.94
CA THR A 108 -16.89 -0.38 -9.69
C THR A 108 -17.28 0.97 -10.29
N GLN A 109 -17.31 2.04 -9.49
CA GLN A 109 -17.64 3.39 -9.96
C GLN A 109 -16.68 3.87 -11.07
N LYS A 110 -15.37 3.65 -10.88
CA LYS A 110 -14.36 3.96 -11.89
C LYS A 110 -14.52 3.12 -13.15
N GLY A 111 -14.85 1.84 -13.01
CA GLY A 111 -15.08 0.91 -14.10
C GLY A 111 -16.28 1.33 -14.94
N GLU A 112 -17.42 1.60 -14.31
CA GLU A 112 -18.64 2.06 -14.97
C GLU A 112 -18.42 3.38 -15.72
N LEU A 113 -17.77 4.36 -15.08
CA LEU A 113 -17.40 5.61 -15.73
C LEU A 113 -16.47 5.37 -16.92
N GLY A 114 -15.45 4.53 -16.74
CA GLY A 114 -14.52 4.14 -17.80
C GLY A 114 -15.22 3.54 -19.02
N GLN A 115 -16.20 2.65 -18.80
CA GLN A 115 -17.01 2.07 -19.87
C GLN A 115 -17.84 3.13 -20.60
N LYS A 116 -18.47 4.05 -19.86
CA LYS A 116 -19.23 5.17 -20.45
C LYS A 116 -18.34 6.08 -21.28
N CYS A 117 -17.13 6.41 -20.79
CA CYS A 117 -16.15 7.21 -21.52
C CYS A 117 -15.65 6.52 -22.80
N LEU A 118 -15.35 5.22 -22.74
CA LEU A 118 -14.95 4.45 -23.92
C LEU A 118 -16.08 4.37 -24.96
N LYS A 119 -17.33 4.19 -24.50
CA LYS A 119 -18.51 4.21 -25.37
C LYS A 119 -18.65 5.59 -26.03
N ALA A 120 -18.54 6.67 -25.27
CA ALA A 120 -18.59 8.05 -25.81
C ALA A 120 -17.50 8.30 -26.85
N TYR A 121 -16.26 7.86 -26.58
CA TYR A 121 -15.16 7.95 -27.56
C TYR A 121 -15.46 7.15 -28.84
N SER A 122 -16.01 5.93 -28.71
CA SER A 122 -16.36 5.11 -29.87
C SER A 122 -17.46 5.74 -30.73
N MET A 123 -18.46 6.36 -30.10
CA MET A 123 -19.53 7.11 -30.78
C MET A 123 -18.98 8.38 -31.47
N ALA A 124 -18.13 9.13 -30.78
CA ALA A 124 -17.47 10.31 -31.37
C ALA A 124 -16.66 9.93 -32.62
N LYS A 125 -15.97 8.79 -32.59
CA LYS A 125 -15.26 8.26 -33.77
C LYS A 125 -16.20 7.86 -34.91
N SER A 126 -17.38 7.31 -34.62
CA SER A 126 -18.35 6.94 -35.67
C SER A 126 -18.99 8.15 -36.35
N PHE A 127 -19.16 9.28 -35.65
CA PHE A 127 -19.68 10.53 -36.22
C PHE A 127 -18.68 11.29 -37.10
N ASN A 128 -17.43 10.86 -37.14
CA ASN A 128 -16.36 11.49 -37.93
C ASN A 128 -16.00 10.64 -39.16
N ARG A 129 -17.00 9.97 -39.77
CA ARG A 129 -16.82 9.21 -41.01
C ARG A 129 -16.91 10.14 -42.23
N PRO A 130 -16.27 9.79 -43.37
CA PRO A 130 -16.33 10.60 -44.59
C PRO A 130 -17.78 10.73 -45.06
N GLY A 131 -18.32 11.96 -45.03
CA GLY A 131 -19.71 12.27 -45.39
C GLY A 131 -20.54 12.90 -44.25
N ASP A 132 -20.07 12.83 -43.00
CA ASP A 132 -20.76 13.40 -41.84
C ASP A 132 -20.22 14.79 -41.45
N ASN A 133 -21.09 15.66 -40.89
CA ASN A 133 -20.76 17.02 -40.41
C ASN A 133 -19.96 17.01 -39.08
N GLY A 134 -18.97 16.13 -38.94
CA GLY A 134 -18.23 15.86 -37.71
C GLY A 134 -17.10 16.83 -37.35
N ALA A 135 -16.92 17.93 -38.09
CA ALA A 135 -15.75 18.82 -38.00
C ALA A 135 -15.48 19.36 -36.57
N VAL A 136 -16.52 19.56 -35.76
CA VAL A 136 -16.41 20.10 -34.39
C VAL A 136 -15.80 19.11 -33.39
N LEU A 137 -15.99 17.80 -33.60
CA LEU A 137 -15.53 16.75 -32.66
C LEU A 137 -14.09 16.29 -32.91
N ILE A 138 -13.50 16.63 -34.05
CA ILE A 138 -12.15 16.23 -34.47
C ILE A 138 -11.06 16.59 -33.43
N PRO A 139 -10.94 17.84 -32.94
CA PRO A 139 -9.90 18.18 -31.96
C PRO A 139 -10.06 17.40 -30.64
N HIS A 140 -11.30 17.24 -30.16
CA HIS A 140 -11.58 16.50 -28.93
C HIS A 140 -11.25 15.01 -29.04
N ILE A 141 -11.50 14.37 -30.19
CA ILE A 141 -11.14 12.96 -30.43
C ILE A 141 -9.62 12.79 -30.47
N ALA A 142 -8.88 13.75 -31.03
CA ALA A 142 -7.42 13.72 -31.06
C ALA A 142 -6.83 13.82 -29.64
N ASP A 143 -7.36 14.72 -28.82
CA ASP A 143 -6.98 14.85 -27.41
C ASP A 143 -7.33 13.59 -26.61
N MET A 144 -8.55 13.04 -26.77
CA MET A 144 -8.96 11.79 -26.13
C MET A 144 -8.07 10.61 -26.54
N LYS A 145 -7.67 10.52 -27.81
CA LYS A 145 -6.74 9.50 -28.30
C LYS A 145 -5.35 9.65 -27.65
N ARG A 146 -4.86 10.88 -27.51
CA ARG A 146 -3.57 11.19 -26.88
C ARG A 146 -3.57 10.80 -25.41
N THR A 147 -4.63 11.14 -24.67
CA THR A 147 -4.73 10.87 -23.22
C THR A 147 -5.05 9.42 -22.90
N LEU A 148 -5.80 8.71 -23.76
CA LEU A 148 -6.09 7.29 -23.59
C LEU A 148 -4.82 6.43 -23.65
N ASN A 149 -3.75 6.93 -24.28
CA ASN A 149 -2.40 6.36 -24.38
C ASN A 149 -2.34 4.82 -24.29
N ARG A 150 -3.18 4.16 -25.10
CA ARG A 150 -3.37 2.69 -25.12
C ARG A 150 -2.23 1.99 -25.88
N GLY A 151 -1.02 2.53 -25.76
CA GLY A 151 0.20 2.05 -26.40
C GLY A 151 1.06 1.32 -25.40
N ARG A 152 1.33 0.05 -25.69
CA ARG A 152 2.37 -0.80 -25.09
C ARG A 152 3.59 0.08 -24.78
N LYS A 153 4.01 0.17 -23.51
CA LYS A 153 5.33 0.74 -23.19
C LYS A 153 6.33 -0.03 -24.03
N LYS A 154 6.92 0.61 -25.05
CA LYS A 154 8.11 0.08 -25.70
C LYS A 154 9.13 -0.03 -24.58
N THR A 155 9.53 -1.25 -24.24
CA THR A 155 10.73 -1.49 -23.43
C THR A 155 11.86 -0.85 -24.21
N VAL A 156 12.28 0.35 -23.79
CA VAL A 156 13.49 0.97 -24.30
C VAL A 156 14.61 0.13 -23.73
N GLN A 157 15.20 -0.70 -24.58
CA GLN A 157 16.43 -1.40 -24.25
C GLN A 157 17.48 -0.32 -23.95
N ALA A 158 18.03 -0.34 -22.74
CA ALA A 158 19.06 0.60 -22.34
C ALA A 158 20.24 0.51 -23.33
N PRO A 159 20.84 1.63 -23.74
CA PRO A 159 22.04 1.58 -24.58
C PRO A 159 23.14 0.80 -23.85
N PRO A 160 23.92 -0.04 -24.54
CA PRO A 160 25.05 -0.72 -23.92
C PRO A 160 26.02 0.32 -23.35
N THR A 161 26.34 0.17 -22.06
CA THR A 161 27.33 0.97 -21.37
C THR A 161 28.66 0.87 -22.12
N ALA A 162 29.20 2.01 -22.55
CA ALA A 162 30.54 2.09 -23.13
C ALA A 162 31.60 1.63 -22.10
N PRO A 163 32.71 1.01 -22.53
CA PRO A 163 33.77 0.58 -21.63
C PRO A 163 34.49 1.80 -21.04
N VAL A 164 34.67 1.80 -19.71
CA VAL A 164 35.46 2.79 -18.98
C VAL A 164 36.95 2.63 -19.34
N PRO A 165 37.70 3.70 -19.65
CA PRO A 165 39.14 3.61 -19.90
C PRO A 165 39.90 3.24 -18.62
N ALA A 166 40.79 2.25 -18.71
CA ALA A 166 41.69 1.88 -17.62
C ALA A 166 42.69 3.02 -17.31
N LYS A 167 42.85 3.31 -16.02
CA LYS A 167 43.83 4.27 -15.50
C LYS A 167 45.24 3.67 -15.61
N PRO A 168 46.27 4.38 -16.12
CA PRO A 168 47.63 3.85 -16.22
C PRO A 168 48.33 3.97 -14.87
N GLY A 169 48.92 2.88 -14.40
CA GLY A 169 49.83 2.89 -13.25
C GLY A 169 49.69 1.66 -12.37
N ASP A 170 50.20 0.52 -12.84
CA ASP A 170 51.17 -0.24 -12.05
C ASP A 170 51.90 -1.19 -13.00
N ALA A 171 53.21 -0.99 -13.09
CA ALA A 171 54.10 -1.74 -13.96
C ALA A 171 54.34 -3.14 -13.38
N PRO A 172 54.27 -4.22 -14.17
CA PRO A 172 54.86 -5.48 -13.79
C PRO A 172 56.34 -5.48 -14.19
N VAL A 173 57.21 -5.69 -13.19
CA VAL A 173 58.62 -6.01 -13.36
C VAL A 173 58.77 -7.28 -14.21
N LYS A 174 59.64 -7.23 -15.21
CA LYS A 174 60.20 -8.37 -15.99
C LYS A 174 61.73 -8.28 -15.86
N PRO A 175 62.56 -9.28 -16.24
CA PRO A 175 62.32 -10.68 -16.58
C PRO A 175 63.30 -11.66 -15.88
N GLY A 176 62.91 -12.92 -15.68
CA GLY A 176 63.85 -14.04 -15.49
C GLY A 176 63.63 -15.04 -16.62
N GLY A 177 64.58 -15.12 -17.55
CA GLY A 177 64.59 -16.11 -18.63
C GLY A 177 65.54 -17.26 -18.34
N GLY A 178 65.34 -18.40 -19.02
CA GLY A 178 66.34 -19.47 -19.08
C GLY A 178 65.74 -20.85 -19.31
N ASN A 179 66.05 -21.42 -20.46
CA ASN A 179 65.65 -22.74 -20.97
C ASN A 179 66.31 -23.93 -20.24
N ALA A 180 65.73 -25.10 -20.52
CA ALA A 180 66.28 -26.47 -20.44
C ALA A 180 66.36 -27.12 -19.06
#